data_AF-A0A7X6DQU9-F1
#
_entry.id   AF-A0A7X6DQU9-F1
#
_cell.length_a   1.000
_cell.length_b   1.000
_cell.length_c   1.000
_cell.angle_alpha   90.00
_cell.angle_beta   90.00
_cell.angle_gamma   90.00
#
_symmetry.space_group_name_H-M   'P 1'
#
loop_
_entity.id
_entity.type
_entity.pdbx_description
1 polymer ?
#
loop_
_entity_poly.entity_id
_entity_poly.type
_entity_poly.pdbx_seq_one_letter_code
_entity_poly.pdbx_strand_id
1 'polypeptide(L)'
;MSPTARHIRTASIAGFFLAIALLLTACAAPFEAMIQDDLPPESPRGYLEFYCTECIAGWGVFRIENGKEVPVGQQPLGVKIEASIENPVRIKRLWIAQEPGVHLYSIRLLPYAFLENDHAGSMHIRITENELTPYRIVFTRETDFTFRWEIRAGPATPLVVDSDSLQALASGLNDSAWDSRWYAAQALGRYKGGLPPSIRARLKELSSDDAYRHCRKTATTTECDELRKEAAQAVKN
;
A
#
# COMPACT_ATOMS: atom_id res chain seq x y z
N MET A 1 -71.25 -44.90 8.09
CA MET A 1 -70.78 -43.94 7.06
C MET A 1 -69.72 -43.06 7.70
N SER A 2 -68.62 -42.79 6.99
CA SER A 2 -67.68 -41.68 7.27
C SER A 2 -68.30 -40.36 6.73
N PRO A 3 -67.67 -39.16 6.85
CA PRO A 3 -66.53 -38.71 7.66
C PRO A 3 -66.98 -37.55 8.60
N THR A 4 -66.19 -36.63 9.18
CA THR A 4 -64.74 -36.30 9.20
C THR A 4 -64.41 -35.57 10.51
N ALA A 5 -63.14 -35.56 10.95
CA ALA A 5 -62.57 -34.48 11.77
C ALA A 5 -61.58 -33.67 10.92
N ARG A 6 -61.57 -32.33 11.01
CA ARG A 6 -60.61 -31.48 10.28
C ARG A 6 -59.90 -30.48 11.20
N HIS A 7 -58.61 -30.76 11.40
CA HIS A 7 -57.50 -29.87 11.74
C HIS A 7 -57.80 -28.42 12.14
N ILE A 8 -57.47 -28.10 13.39
CA ILE A 8 -57.02 -26.77 13.81
C ILE A 8 -55.76 -26.43 12.99
N ARG A 9 -55.79 -25.34 12.22
CA ARG A 9 -54.59 -24.76 11.60
C ARG A 9 -54.02 -23.69 12.52
N THR A 10 -52.85 -23.98 13.07
CA THR A 10 -51.94 -22.97 13.63
C THR A 10 -51.46 -22.05 12.50
N ALA A 11 -51.65 -20.75 12.67
CA ALA A 11 -51.12 -19.71 11.80
C ALA A 11 -50.67 -18.51 12.64
N SER A 12 -49.71 -17.73 12.13
CA SER A 12 -49.25 -16.44 12.68
C SER A 12 -48.26 -16.45 13.86
N ILE A 13 -47.25 -17.33 13.83
CA ILE A 13 -45.96 -17.08 14.53
C ILE A 13 -44.78 -16.91 13.54
N ALA A 14 -44.89 -17.41 12.31
CA ALA A 14 -43.84 -17.31 11.28
C ALA A 14 -43.60 -15.88 10.72
N GLY A 15 -44.55 -14.96 10.90
CA GLY A 15 -44.47 -13.61 10.30
C GLY A 15 -43.50 -12.64 10.99
N PHE A 16 -43.22 -12.83 12.28
CA PHE A 16 -42.46 -11.84 13.06
C PHE A 16 -40.94 -12.07 13.05
N PHE A 17 -40.49 -13.31 12.88
CA PHE A 17 -39.05 -13.64 12.82
C PHE A 17 -38.40 -13.32 11.47
N LEU A 18 -39.17 -13.27 10.37
CA LEU A 18 -38.62 -12.96 9.04
C LEU A 18 -38.21 -11.47 8.90
N ALA A 19 -38.88 -10.57 9.63
CA ALA A 19 -38.58 -9.14 9.59
C ALA A 19 -37.27 -8.75 10.32
N ILE A 20 -36.89 -9.50 11.36
CA ILE A 20 -35.67 -9.22 12.14
C ILE A 20 -34.43 -9.77 11.42
N ALA A 21 -34.55 -10.91 10.72
CA ALA A 21 -33.46 -11.48 9.94
C ALA A 21 -33.03 -10.61 8.74
N LEU A 22 -33.93 -9.77 8.21
CA LEU A 22 -33.66 -8.88 7.06
C LEU A 22 -33.07 -7.51 7.42
N LEU A 23 -32.98 -7.16 8.71
CA LEU A 23 -32.41 -5.89 9.17
C LEU A 23 -30.96 -5.98 9.65
N LEU A 24 -30.40 -7.19 9.78
CA LEU A 24 -29.02 -7.41 10.24
C LEU A 24 -27.98 -7.58 9.12
N THR A 25 -28.39 -7.57 7.85
CA THR A 25 -27.49 -7.70 6.69
C THR A 25 -27.08 -6.36 6.05
N ALA A 26 -27.55 -5.22 6.57
CA ALA A 26 -27.37 -3.91 5.93
C ALA A 26 -26.02 -3.21 6.20
N CYS A 27 -25.23 -3.64 7.18
CA CYS A 27 -23.97 -2.99 7.59
C CYS A 27 -22.81 -3.97 7.81
N ALA A 28 -22.63 -4.92 6.88
CA ALA A 28 -21.44 -5.77 6.83
C ALA A 28 -21.08 -6.12 5.38
N ALA A 29 -21.02 -5.11 4.50
CA ALA A 29 -20.22 -5.27 3.29
C ALA A 29 -18.75 -5.39 3.75
N PRO A 30 -18.04 -6.51 3.48
CA PRO A 30 -16.60 -6.54 3.67
C PRO A 30 -16.04 -5.47 2.73
N PHE A 31 -15.43 -4.44 3.32
CA PHE A 31 -14.74 -3.42 2.55
C PHE A 31 -13.41 -4.04 2.09
N GLU A 32 -13.49 -4.89 1.07
CA GLU A 32 -12.35 -5.22 0.22
C GLU A 32 -11.86 -3.89 -0.35
N ALA A 33 -10.83 -3.34 0.29
CA ALA A 33 -10.04 -2.30 -0.33
C ALA A 33 -9.62 -2.82 -1.71
N MET A 34 -9.73 -1.97 -2.75
CA MET A 34 -9.20 -2.26 -4.09
C MET A 34 -7.67 -2.29 -4.04
N ILE A 35 -7.11 -3.30 -3.37
CA ILE A 35 -5.73 -3.74 -3.49
C ILE A 35 -5.68 -4.55 -4.79
N GLN A 36 -5.94 -3.85 -5.90
CA GLN A 36 -6.13 -4.47 -7.20
C GLN A 36 -4.90 -4.27 -8.06
N ASP A 37 -4.31 -5.41 -8.44
CA ASP A 37 -3.41 -5.55 -9.59
C ASP A 37 -4.16 -5.29 -10.95
N ASP A 38 -5.43 -4.88 -10.91
CA ASP A 38 -6.35 -4.68 -12.05
C ASP A 38 -6.66 -3.20 -12.39
N LEU A 39 -5.91 -2.22 -11.89
CA LEU A 39 -6.18 -0.82 -12.25
C LEU A 39 -5.94 -0.56 -13.77
N PRO A 40 -6.88 0.07 -14.48
CA PRO A 40 -6.80 0.24 -15.94
C PRO A 40 -5.66 1.20 -16.35
N PRO A 41 -5.13 1.06 -17.58
CA PRO A 41 -3.91 1.75 -18.03
C PRO A 41 -4.00 3.28 -18.13
N GLU A 42 -5.19 3.87 -17.94
CA GLU A 42 -5.39 5.34 -17.88
C GLU A 42 -5.29 5.91 -16.45
N SER A 43 -5.04 5.08 -15.43
CA SER A 43 -4.76 5.53 -14.06
C SER A 43 -3.26 5.50 -13.78
N PRO A 44 -2.65 6.65 -13.44
CA PRO A 44 -2.46 6.84 -12.01
C PRO A 44 -2.71 8.27 -11.54
N ARG A 45 -3.26 8.34 -10.33
CA ARG A 45 -3.03 9.41 -9.38
C ARG A 45 -2.40 8.77 -8.13
N GLY A 46 -1.78 9.57 -7.27
CA GLY A 46 -0.70 9.15 -6.35
C GLY A 46 -0.82 7.83 -5.59
N TYR A 47 0.30 7.22 -5.24
CA TYR A 47 0.35 6.00 -4.45
C TYR A 47 1.19 6.18 -3.18
N LEU A 48 0.91 5.33 -2.20
CA LEU A 48 1.48 5.32 -0.86
C LEU A 48 2.06 3.94 -0.57
N GLU A 49 3.25 3.88 0.00
CA GLU A 49 3.95 2.61 0.19
C GLU A 49 4.37 2.36 1.63
N PHE A 50 3.96 1.19 2.10
CA PHE A 50 4.18 0.70 3.44
C PHE A 50 5.32 -0.30 3.40
N TYR A 51 6.45 0.11 3.96
CA TYR A 51 7.59 -0.75 4.18
C TYR A 51 7.64 -1.05 5.66
N CYS A 52 7.30 -2.27 6.05
CA CYS A 52 7.49 -2.66 7.44
C CYS A 52 8.40 -3.87 7.52
N THR A 53 9.47 -3.72 8.29
CA THR A 53 10.49 -4.74 8.48
C THR A 53 10.15 -5.76 9.56
N GLU A 54 9.17 -5.45 10.44
CA GLU A 54 8.69 -6.34 11.51
C GLU A 54 7.19 -6.17 11.88
N CYS A 55 6.30 -5.82 10.94
CA CYS A 55 4.91 -5.56 11.27
C CYS A 55 4.06 -6.83 11.38
N ILE A 56 3.54 -7.02 12.59
CA ILE A 56 2.40 -7.90 12.90
C ILE A 56 1.05 -7.18 12.79
N ALA A 57 1.05 -5.85 12.59
CA ALA A 57 -0.12 -4.98 12.62
C ALA A 57 -0.79 -4.81 11.24
N GLY A 58 -2.12 -4.78 11.22
CA GLY A 58 -2.89 -4.29 10.07
C GLY A 58 -2.69 -2.79 9.85
N TRP A 59 -3.29 -2.23 8.81
CA TRP A 59 -3.27 -0.79 8.56
C TRP A 59 -4.60 -0.27 8.02
N GLY A 60 -4.87 1.01 8.28
CA GLY A 60 -5.97 1.78 7.73
C GLY A 60 -5.47 3.15 7.30
N VAL A 61 -5.90 3.59 6.12
CA VAL A 61 -5.59 4.90 5.54
C VAL A 61 -6.89 5.67 5.39
N PHE A 62 -6.88 6.90 5.88
CA PHE A 62 -8.03 7.78 5.91
C PHE A 62 -7.65 9.13 5.30
N ARG A 63 -8.42 9.64 4.34
CA ARG A 63 -8.28 11.02 3.85
C ARG A 63 -8.96 11.94 4.84
N ILE A 64 -8.36 13.08 5.17
CA ILE A 64 -8.98 14.08 6.05
C ILE A 64 -9.70 15.11 5.19
N GLU A 65 -11.03 15.11 5.27
CA GLU A 65 -11.92 16.03 4.56
C GLU A 65 -12.71 16.86 5.58
N ASN A 66 -12.59 18.19 5.52
CA ASN A 66 -13.29 19.11 6.43
C ASN A 66 -13.13 18.74 7.93
N GLY A 67 -11.93 18.27 8.31
CA GLY A 67 -11.60 17.83 9.66
C GLY A 67 -12.14 16.45 10.07
N LYS A 68 -12.69 15.66 9.13
CA LYS A 68 -13.18 14.30 9.36
C LYS A 68 -12.37 13.28 8.58
N GLU A 69 -12.13 12.11 9.19
CA GLU A 69 -11.52 10.97 8.50
C GLU A 69 -12.55 10.27 7.61
N VAL A 70 -12.19 10.09 6.33
CA VAL A 70 -12.92 9.30 5.33
C VAL A 70 -12.04 8.10 4.97
N PRO A 71 -12.50 6.84 5.16
CA PRO A 71 -11.69 5.67 4.87
C PRO A 71 -11.39 5.56 3.38
N VAL A 72 -10.12 5.30 3.06
CA VAL A 72 -9.59 5.20 1.68
C VAL A 72 -9.18 3.78 1.35
N GLY A 73 -8.60 3.09 2.33
CA GLY A 73 -8.25 1.69 2.23
C GLY A 73 -7.84 1.15 3.59
N GLN A 74 -8.08 -0.12 3.84
CA GLN A 74 -7.62 -0.80 5.04
C GLN A 74 -7.25 -2.24 4.68
N GLN A 75 -6.22 -2.77 5.34
CA GLN A 75 -5.87 -4.17 5.28
C GLN A 75 -5.67 -4.70 6.70
N PRO A 76 -6.59 -5.53 7.23
CA PRO A 76 -6.26 -6.34 8.38
C PRO A 76 -5.19 -7.35 7.98
N LEU A 77 -4.06 -7.39 8.68
CA LEU A 77 -3.13 -8.52 8.58
C LEU A 77 -3.74 -9.71 9.33
N GLY A 78 -4.69 -10.39 8.69
CA GLY A 78 -5.45 -11.51 9.24
C GLY A 78 -4.63 -12.79 9.37
N VAL A 79 -3.56 -12.76 10.16
CA VAL A 79 -2.67 -13.90 10.39
C VAL A 79 -2.47 -14.14 11.88
N LYS A 80 -2.32 -15.41 12.24
CA LYS A 80 -1.75 -15.82 13.53
C LYS A 80 -0.45 -15.06 13.80
N ILE A 81 -0.28 -14.60 15.03
CA ILE A 81 0.77 -13.67 15.48
C ILE A 81 2.15 -14.26 15.14
N GLU A 82 2.28 -15.55 15.38
CA GLU A 82 3.43 -16.40 15.13
C GLU A 82 3.89 -16.33 13.66
N ALA A 83 2.96 -16.44 12.70
CA ALA A 83 3.24 -16.35 11.27
C ALA A 83 3.58 -14.93 10.78
N SER A 84 3.38 -13.91 11.61
CA SER A 84 3.84 -12.54 11.34
C SER A 84 5.18 -12.22 12.01
N ILE A 85 5.59 -13.00 13.01
CA ILE A 85 6.94 -12.97 13.60
C ILE A 85 7.94 -13.69 12.68
N GLU A 86 7.55 -14.82 12.08
CA GLU A 86 8.44 -15.66 11.24
C GLU A 86 8.79 -15.05 9.87
N ASN A 87 7.95 -14.15 9.33
CA ASN A 87 8.25 -13.45 8.08
C ASN A 87 7.97 -11.93 8.24
N PRO A 88 8.95 -11.20 8.80
CA PRO A 88 8.71 -9.90 9.41
C PRO A 88 8.68 -8.75 8.38
N VAL A 89 9.33 -8.90 7.23
CA VAL A 89 9.36 -7.85 6.18
C VAL A 89 8.19 -7.98 5.21
N ARG A 90 7.29 -7.00 5.24
CA ARG A 90 6.13 -6.91 4.34
C ARG A 90 6.10 -5.55 3.66
N ILE A 91 6.24 -5.55 2.35
CA ILE A 91 6.01 -4.38 1.50
C ILE A 91 4.56 -4.44 1.02
N LYS A 92 3.81 -3.35 1.23
CA LYS A 92 2.46 -3.17 0.70
C LYS A 92 2.40 -1.84 -0.04
N ARG A 93 2.01 -1.90 -1.31
CA ARG A 93 1.76 -0.72 -2.15
C ARG A 93 0.25 -0.45 -2.14
N LEU A 94 -0.15 0.78 -1.84
CA LEU A 94 -1.54 1.24 -1.89
C LEU A 94 -1.65 2.35 -2.93
N TRP A 95 -2.45 2.12 -3.96
CA TRP A 95 -2.75 3.14 -4.96
C TRP A 95 -3.91 4.00 -4.48
N ILE A 96 -3.81 5.33 -4.59
CA ILE A 96 -4.80 6.27 -4.08
C ILE A 96 -5.17 7.29 -5.16
N ALA A 97 -6.25 7.01 -5.90
CA ALA A 97 -6.72 7.92 -6.93
C ALA A 97 -7.18 9.27 -6.35
N GLN A 98 -6.51 10.38 -6.69
CA GLN A 98 -6.81 11.76 -6.22
C GLN A 98 -6.55 12.81 -7.31
N GLU A 99 -7.33 13.88 -7.35
CA GLU A 99 -6.99 15.05 -8.18
C GLU A 99 -5.62 15.64 -7.80
N PRO A 100 -4.93 16.34 -8.71
CA PRO A 100 -3.79 17.19 -8.36
C PRO A 100 -4.13 18.13 -7.19
N GLY A 101 -3.29 18.13 -6.16
CA GLY A 101 -3.49 18.89 -4.92
C GLY A 101 -2.61 18.40 -3.77
N VAL A 102 -2.69 19.12 -2.65
CA VAL A 102 -2.16 18.64 -1.36
C VAL A 102 -3.32 17.99 -0.61
N HIS A 103 -3.16 16.72 -0.29
CA HIS A 103 -4.16 15.91 0.39
C HIS A 103 -3.63 15.45 1.74
N LEU A 104 -4.39 15.66 2.81
CA LEU A 104 -4.02 15.22 4.14
C LEU A 104 -4.55 13.81 4.40
N TYR A 105 -3.67 12.92 4.84
CA TYR A 105 -4.00 11.56 5.24
C TYR A 105 -3.66 11.30 6.70
N SER A 106 -4.52 10.54 7.36
CA SER A 106 -4.28 9.88 8.63
C SER A 106 -4.02 8.41 8.36
N ILE A 107 -3.00 7.86 9.00
CA ILE A 107 -2.60 6.46 8.89
C ILE A 107 -2.63 5.86 10.28
N ARG A 108 -3.41 4.78 10.42
CA ARG A 108 -3.58 4.03 11.66
C ARG A 108 -3.04 2.62 11.46
N LEU A 109 -2.27 2.12 12.41
CA LEU A 109 -1.89 0.71 12.45
C LEU A 109 -2.93 -0.05 13.28
N LEU A 110 -3.64 -0.98 12.63
CA LEU A 110 -4.70 -1.80 13.23
C LEU A 110 -4.08 -2.99 13.99
N PRO A 111 -4.66 -3.40 15.12
CA PRO A 111 -3.93 -3.34 16.37
C PRO A 111 -2.86 -4.43 16.54
N TYR A 112 -1.67 -3.97 16.93
CA TYR A 112 -0.94 -4.59 18.04
C TYR A 112 -0.64 -3.63 19.20
N ALA A 113 -1.26 -2.45 19.20
CA ALA A 113 -1.30 -1.54 20.35
C ALA A 113 -2.47 -1.93 21.28
N PHE A 114 -2.37 -3.10 21.93
CA PHE A 114 -3.33 -3.51 22.98
C PHE A 114 -3.06 -2.84 24.33
N LEU A 115 -1.93 -2.16 24.48
CA LEU A 115 -1.52 -1.43 25.67
C LEU A 115 -1.07 -0.02 25.26
N GLU A 116 -1.95 0.94 25.54
CA GLU A 116 -1.75 2.39 25.56
C GLU A 116 -1.47 3.15 24.23
N ASN A 117 -2.35 4.12 23.97
CA ASN A 117 -2.15 5.34 23.15
C ASN A 117 -1.93 5.21 21.63
N ASP A 118 -3.06 5.05 20.92
CA ASP A 118 -3.39 5.74 19.64
C ASP A 118 -2.19 6.17 18.75
N HIS A 119 -1.46 5.18 18.21
CA HIS A 119 -0.35 5.39 17.26
C HIS A 119 -0.85 5.76 15.85
N ALA A 120 -1.83 6.66 15.76
CA ALA A 120 -2.21 7.33 14.52
C ALA A 120 -1.19 8.42 14.20
N GLY A 121 -0.82 8.55 12.94
CA GLY A 121 0.04 9.64 12.49
C GLY A 121 -0.40 10.15 11.13
N SER A 122 -0.19 11.44 10.90
CA SER A 122 -0.66 12.14 9.72
C SER A 122 0.47 12.48 8.76
N MET A 123 0.14 12.50 7.47
CA MET A 123 1.04 12.93 6.41
C MET A 123 0.29 13.65 5.31
N HIS A 124 0.94 14.68 4.77
CA HIS A 124 0.46 15.42 3.62
C HIS A 124 1.00 14.76 2.36
N ILE A 125 0.17 14.11 1.57
CA ILE A 125 0.56 13.63 0.23
C ILE A 125 0.38 14.79 -0.74
N ARG A 126 1.48 15.19 -1.41
CA ARG A 126 1.41 16.10 -2.56
C ARG A 126 1.37 15.29 -3.85
N ILE A 127 0.31 15.50 -4.63
CA ILE A 127 0.16 14.99 -5.99
C ILE A 127 0.06 16.24 -6.86
N THR A 128 0.94 16.40 -7.85
CA THR A 128 0.79 17.46 -8.86
C THR A 128 0.35 16.84 -10.18
N GLU A 129 0.07 17.67 -11.18
CA GLU A 129 -0.25 17.19 -12.53
C GLU A 129 0.87 16.34 -13.13
N ASN A 130 2.13 16.65 -12.76
CA ASN A 130 3.32 16.07 -13.39
C ASN A 130 4.16 15.18 -12.46
N GLU A 131 4.00 15.27 -11.14
CA GLU A 131 4.86 14.60 -10.15
C GLU A 131 4.09 14.06 -8.92
N LEU A 132 4.59 12.96 -8.38
CA LEU A 132 4.23 12.41 -7.08
C LEU A 132 5.42 12.51 -6.12
N THR A 133 5.21 12.97 -4.89
CA THR A 133 6.17 12.69 -3.81
C THR A 133 5.79 11.37 -3.15
N PRO A 134 6.57 10.29 -3.32
CA PRO A 134 6.30 9.04 -2.63
C PRO A 134 6.69 9.17 -1.15
N TYR A 135 6.02 8.41 -0.30
CA TYR A 135 6.29 8.37 1.13
C TYR A 135 6.50 6.93 1.57
N ARG A 136 7.59 6.71 2.30
CA ARG A 136 7.87 5.46 3.01
C ARG A 136 7.53 5.65 4.48
N ILE A 137 6.71 4.76 5.02
CA ILE A 137 6.68 4.53 6.47
C ILE A 137 7.84 3.61 6.81
N VAL A 138 8.63 3.94 7.82
CA VAL A 138 9.64 3.04 8.41
C VAL A 138 9.13 2.68 9.80
N PHE A 139 9.14 1.38 10.12
CA PHE A 139 8.78 0.85 11.42
C PHE A 139 10.02 0.20 12.03
N THR A 140 10.31 0.45 13.29
CA THR A 140 11.52 -0.04 13.98
C THR A 140 11.13 -0.53 15.36
N ARG A 141 11.44 -1.80 15.65
CA ARG A 141 11.36 -2.33 17.01
C ARG A 141 12.41 -1.64 17.89
N GLU A 142 11.97 -1.10 19.02
CA GLU A 142 12.87 -0.54 20.03
C GLU A 142 13.06 -1.50 21.21
N THR A 143 12.01 -2.24 21.58
CA THR A 143 12.05 -3.36 22.55
C THR A 143 11.10 -4.46 22.10
N ASP A 144 11.06 -5.60 22.80
CA ASP A 144 10.18 -6.74 22.49
C ASP A 144 8.69 -6.39 22.33
N PHE A 145 8.24 -5.27 22.91
CA PHE A 145 6.85 -4.82 22.90
C PHE A 145 6.66 -3.36 22.45
N THR A 146 7.74 -2.62 22.15
CA THR A 146 7.65 -1.21 21.71
C THR A 146 8.25 -1.02 20.32
N PHE A 147 7.55 -0.23 19.52
CA PHE A 147 7.94 0.09 18.16
C PHE A 147 7.83 1.59 17.94
N ARG A 148 8.86 2.18 17.33
CA ARG A 148 8.83 3.53 16.80
C ARG A 148 8.56 3.47 15.31
N TRP A 149 7.92 4.50 14.79
CA TRP A 149 7.71 4.64 13.37
C TRP A 149 7.90 6.09 12.92
N GLU A 150 8.25 6.25 11.65
CA GLU A 150 8.52 7.54 11.04
C GLU A 150 8.05 7.53 9.58
N ILE A 151 7.70 8.70 9.06
CA ILE A 151 7.31 8.89 7.66
C ILE A 151 8.42 9.67 6.97
N ARG A 152 8.99 9.10 5.92
CA ARG A 152 10.06 9.71 5.11
C ARG A 152 9.55 9.99 3.70
N ALA A 153 9.66 11.23 3.26
CA ALA A 153 9.42 11.60 1.86
C ALA A 153 10.60 11.14 1.00
N GLY A 154 10.31 10.52 -0.14
CA GLY A 154 11.29 10.27 -1.21
C GLY A 154 11.42 11.46 -2.16
N PRO A 155 12.31 11.38 -3.17
CA PRO A 155 12.39 12.39 -4.23
C PRO A 155 11.09 12.45 -5.04
N ALA A 156 10.70 13.65 -5.48
CA ALA A 156 9.58 13.81 -6.39
C ALA A 156 9.83 12.98 -7.66
N THR A 157 8.85 12.17 -8.02
CA THR A 157 8.91 11.21 -9.12
C THR A 157 7.88 11.60 -10.17
N PRO A 158 8.28 11.78 -11.44
CA PRO A 158 7.35 12.15 -12.52
C PRO A 158 6.25 11.10 -12.71
N LEU A 159 5.01 11.55 -12.88
CA LEU A 159 3.85 10.71 -13.18
C LEU A 159 3.82 10.30 -14.66
N VAL A 160 4.20 11.23 -15.55
CA VAL A 160 4.43 10.99 -16.97
C VAL A 160 5.92 11.01 -17.20
N VAL A 161 6.46 9.92 -17.76
CA VAL A 161 7.88 9.88 -18.15
C VAL A 161 8.01 10.35 -19.60
N ASP A 162 8.56 11.53 -19.78
CA ASP A 162 8.96 12.15 -21.05
C ASP A 162 10.50 12.32 -21.14
N SER A 163 11.00 12.90 -22.24
CA SER A 163 12.43 13.14 -22.45
C SER A 163 13.13 13.91 -21.34
N ASP A 164 12.42 14.85 -20.72
CA ASP A 164 12.97 15.85 -19.82
C ASP A 164 13.07 15.25 -18.41
N SER A 165 12.04 14.49 -18.04
CA SER A 165 11.98 13.68 -16.82
C SER A 165 13.04 12.56 -16.76
N LEU A 166 13.49 12.02 -17.91
CA LEU A 166 14.52 10.97 -17.96
C LEU A 166 15.82 11.39 -17.28
N GLN A 167 16.19 12.67 -17.31
CA GLN A 167 17.41 13.17 -16.66
C GLN A 167 17.27 13.14 -15.13
N ALA A 168 16.13 13.58 -14.59
CA ALA A 168 15.87 13.54 -13.15
C ALA A 168 15.83 12.09 -12.63
N LEU A 169 15.16 11.20 -13.37
CA LEU A 169 15.14 9.76 -13.07
C LEU A 169 16.53 9.12 -13.15
N ALA A 170 17.36 9.50 -14.13
CA ALA A 170 18.75 9.03 -14.22
C ALA A 170 19.60 9.46 -13.01
N SER A 171 19.40 10.66 -12.48
CA SER A 171 20.00 11.08 -11.21
C SER A 171 19.50 10.22 -10.04
N GLY A 172 18.20 9.93 -9.98
CA GLY A 172 17.60 9.06 -8.96
C GLY A 172 18.22 7.65 -8.92
N LEU A 173 18.56 7.05 -10.06
CA LEU A 173 19.30 5.76 -10.14
C LEU A 173 20.73 5.80 -9.56
N ASN A 174 21.27 6.98 -9.31
CA ASN A 174 22.62 7.20 -8.77
C ASN A 174 22.60 7.74 -7.33
N ASP A 175 21.42 7.97 -6.76
CA ASP A 175 21.26 8.39 -5.37
C ASP A 175 21.82 7.34 -4.38
N SER A 176 22.27 7.80 -3.22
CA SER A 176 22.83 6.93 -2.17
C SER A 176 21.74 6.11 -1.45
N ALA A 177 20.53 6.67 -1.32
CA ALA A 177 19.37 6.02 -0.74
C ALA A 177 18.80 4.98 -1.71
N TRP A 178 18.48 3.78 -1.20
CA TRP A 178 18.03 2.67 -2.04
C TRP A 178 16.64 2.94 -2.63
N ASP A 179 15.79 3.65 -1.89
CA ASP A 179 14.42 4.00 -2.23
C ASP A 179 14.38 5.04 -3.36
N SER A 180 15.26 6.06 -3.35
CA SER A 180 15.44 6.97 -4.48
C SER A 180 15.76 6.22 -5.79
N ARG A 181 16.67 5.23 -5.73
CA ARG A 181 16.99 4.37 -6.90
C ARG A 181 15.81 3.49 -7.31
N TRP A 182 15.03 3.04 -6.34
CA TRP A 182 13.87 2.18 -6.53
C TRP A 182 12.73 2.92 -7.23
N TYR A 183 12.34 4.10 -6.75
CA TYR A 183 11.31 4.94 -7.37
C TYR A 183 11.72 5.32 -8.80
N ALA A 184 12.99 5.69 -9.01
CA ALA A 184 13.51 5.98 -10.34
C ALA A 184 13.44 4.76 -11.28
N ALA A 185 13.85 3.57 -10.83
CA ALA A 185 13.77 2.35 -11.63
C ALA A 185 12.32 1.98 -11.98
N GLN A 186 11.40 2.09 -11.02
CA GLN A 186 9.99 1.79 -11.22
C GLN A 186 9.34 2.75 -12.23
N ALA A 187 9.58 4.07 -12.09
CA ALA A 187 9.07 5.07 -13.02
C ALA A 187 9.63 4.88 -14.44
N LEU A 188 10.94 4.66 -14.58
CA LEU A 188 11.57 4.33 -15.87
C LEU A 188 10.99 3.04 -16.48
N GLY A 189 10.57 2.07 -15.66
CA GLY A 189 9.86 0.89 -16.13
C GLY A 189 8.48 1.18 -16.73
N ARG A 190 7.84 2.31 -16.41
CA ARG A 190 6.56 2.71 -17.02
C ARG A 190 6.76 3.35 -18.40
N TYR A 191 7.96 3.87 -18.69
CA TYR A 191 8.27 4.55 -19.95
C TYR A 191 8.16 3.61 -21.16
N LYS A 192 7.64 4.15 -22.27
CA LYS A 192 7.44 3.41 -23.54
C LYS A 192 8.29 3.93 -24.71
N GLY A 193 8.94 5.08 -24.57
CA GLY A 193 9.73 5.71 -25.65
C GLY A 193 11.13 5.13 -25.86
N GLY A 194 11.47 4.01 -25.19
CA GLY A 194 12.78 3.37 -25.27
C GLY A 194 13.86 4.06 -24.44
N LEU A 195 14.40 3.36 -23.45
CA LEU A 195 15.39 3.94 -22.53
C LEU A 195 16.76 4.20 -23.20
N PRO A 196 17.37 5.39 -22.99
CA PRO A 196 18.73 5.71 -23.41
C PRO A 196 19.76 4.65 -22.97
N PRO A 197 20.84 4.40 -23.75
CA PRO A 197 21.83 3.37 -23.44
C PRO A 197 22.47 3.48 -22.06
N SER A 198 22.75 4.71 -21.59
CA SER A 198 23.31 4.99 -20.27
C SER A 198 22.36 4.57 -19.13
N ILE A 199 21.08 4.95 -19.24
CA ILE A 199 20.04 4.57 -18.28
C ILE A 199 19.83 3.04 -18.29
N ARG A 200 19.75 2.42 -19.48
CA ARG A 200 19.61 0.96 -19.61
C ARG A 200 20.81 0.20 -19.05
N ALA A 201 22.03 0.73 -19.19
CA ALA A 201 23.24 0.16 -18.58
C ALA A 201 23.20 0.26 -17.05
N ARG A 202 22.81 1.43 -16.49
CA ARG A 202 22.68 1.62 -15.05
C ARG A 202 21.62 0.73 -14.42
N LEU A 203 20.47 0.53 -15.07
CA LEU A 203 19.44 -0.40 -14.59
C LEU A 203 19.93 -1.86 -14.62
N LYS A 204 20.69 -2.27 -15.64
CA LYS A 204 21.35 -3.60 -15.67
C LYS A 204 22.33 -3.76 -14.50
N GLU A 205 23.15 -2.74 -14.23
CA GLU A 205 24.06 -2.74 -13.08
C GLU A 205 23.28 -2.90 -11.76
N LEU A 206 22.21 -2.12 -11.54
CA LEU A 206 21.37 -2.21 -10.35
C LEU A 206 20.65 -3.57 -10.20
N SER A 207 20.44 -4.29 -11.30
CA SER A 207 19.88 -5.66 -11.28
C SER A 207 20.91 -6.78 -10.98
N SER A 208 22.19 -6.43 -10.84
CA SER A 208 23.30 -7.39 -10.64
C SER A 208 23.47 -7.84 -9.18
N ASP A 209 24.16 -8.97 -8.98
CA ASP A 209 24.53 -9.45 -7.64
C ASP A 209 25.52 -8.51 -6.93
N ASP A 210 26.34 -7.75 -7.64
CA ASP A 210 27.26 -6.76 -7.04
C ASP A 210 26.52 -5.54 -6.49
N ALA A 211 25.58 -4.99 -7.26
CA ALA A 211 24.72 -3.91 -6.77
C ALA A 211 23.85 -4.37 -5.60
N TYR A 212 23.35 -5.61 -5.64
CA TYR A 212 22.65 -6.23 -4.51
C TYR A 212 23.54 -6.34 -3.26
N ARG A 213 24.76 -6.89 -3.39
CA ARG A 213 25.76 -6.95 -2.30
C ARG A 213 26.10 -5.56 -1.74
N HIS A 214 26.15 -4.53 -2.59
CA HIS A 214 26.38 -3.16 -2.16
C HIS A 214 25.17 -2.60 -1.39
N CYS A 215 23.96 -2.75 -1.93
CA CYS A 215 22.71 -2.31 -1.31
C CYS A 215 22.51 -2.90 0.09
N ARG A 216 22.84 -4.19 0.27
CA ARG A 216 22.78 -4.91 1.55
C ARG A 216 23.64 -4.32 2.68
N LYS A 217 24.53 -3.36 2.39
CA LYS A 217 25.30 -2.62 3.41
C LYS A 217 24.49 -1.52 4.10
N THR A 218 23.42 -1.03 3.47
CA THR A 218 22.63 0.14 3.91
C THR A 218 21.12 -0.12 3.93
N ALA A 219 20.66 -1.27 3.44
CA ALA A 219 19.26 -1.64 3.34
C ALA A 219 19.03 -3.14 3.60
N THR A 220 17.77 -3.50 3.87
CA THR A 220 17.35 -4.88 4.13
C THR A 220 17.35 -5.75 2.87
N THR A 221 17.23 -7.08 3.06
CA THR A 221 17.18 -8.07 1.98
C THR A 221 16.08 -7.71 0.97
N THR A 222 14.87 -7.49 1.46
CA THR A 222 13.65 -7.25 0.68
C THR A 222 13.69 -5.91 -0.07
N GLU A 223 14.23 -4.85 0.55
CA GLU A 223 14.42 -3.55 -0.11
C GLU A 223 15.38 -3.68 -1.30
N CYS A 224 16.48 -4.44 -1.14
CA CYS A 224 17.43 -4.70 -2.23
C CYS A 224 16.90 -5.67 -3.29
N ASP A 225 16.08 -6.66 -2.91
CA ASP A 225 15.43 -7.58 -3.85
C ASP A 225 14.40 -6.85 -4.73
N GLU A 226 13.58 -5.98 -4.14
CA GLU A 226 12.61 -5.18 -4.90
C GLU A 226 13.33 -4.15 -5.80
N LEU A 227 14.44 -3.52 -5.36
CA LEU A 227 15.25 -2.65 -6.24
C LEU A 227 15.82 -3.41 -7.43
N ARG A 228 16.39 -4.60 -7.16
CA ARG A 228 16.91 -5.49 -8.20
C ARG A 228 15.83 -5.89 -9.20
N LYS A 229 14.63 -6.22 -8.71
CA LYS A 229 13.46 -6.64 -9.50
C LYS A 229 12.91 -5.50 -10.36
N GLU A 230 12.66 -4.32 -9.80
CA GLU A 230 12.18 -3.15 -10.56
C GLU A 230 13.21 -2.74 -11.63
N ALA A 231 14.50 -2.69 -11.28
CA ALA A 231 15.55 -2.41 -12.25
C ALA A 231 15.62 -3.46 -13.38
N ALA A 232 15.52 -4.76 -13.04
CA ALA A 232 15.48 -5.84 -14.03
C ALA A 232 14.24 -5.78 -14.93
N GLN A 233 13.10 -5.31 -14.41
CA GLN A 233 11.89 -5.16 -15.21
C GLN A 233 11.97 -3.93 -16.12
N ALA A 234 12.48 -2.80 -15.64
CA ALA A 234 12.66 -1.59 -16.43
C ALA A 234 13.61 -1.79 -17.63
N VAL A 235 14.60 -2.68 -17.54
CA VAL A 235 15.49 -3.04 -18.66
C VAL A 235 14.76 -3.76 -19.81
N LYS A 236 13.64 -4.44 -19.54
CA LYS A 236 12.88 -5.23 -20.54
C LYS A 236 11.89 -4.38 -21.35
N ASN A 237 11.58 -3.19 -20.85
CA ASN A 237 10.66 -2.24 -21.47
C ASN A 237 11.40 -1.27 -22.43
#